data_AF-A0A2H3KLV2-F1
#
_entry.id   AF-A0A2H3KLV2-F1
#
_cell.length_a   1.000
_cell.length_b   1.000
_cell.length_c   1.000
_cell.angle_alpha   90.00
_cell.angle_beta   90.00
_cell.angle_gamma   90.00
#
_symmetry.space_group_name_H-M   'P 1'
#
loop_
_entity.id
_entity.type
_entity.pdbx_description
1 polymer ?
#
loop_
_entity_poly.entity_id
_entity_poly.type
_entity_poly.pdbx_seq_one_letter_code
_entity_poly.pdbx_strand_id
1 'polypeptide(L)'
;MIVVVPFKGNMPDLLFNYVCQKQGLDPTTDLTLYYANSPQQAAQLLLSGEKSIAVLTEPLSTQILLKSKATESSLYRSIDMQVEWSAASGLGQRIPIAGTVALPAIQDNPEAIERFMQEYRLAVEWIKANPDQAGQLGAAIEQLGFEAPAIAESLKNTRWDFVQVKDCQEDLEAFFMALSKTKLLDRNSTWGYILGL
;
A
#
# COMPACT_ATOMS: atom_id res chain seq x y z
N MET A 1 23.61 2.02 4.51
CA MET A 1 22.80 0.97 3.84
C MET A 1 21.91 1.64 2.81
N ILE A 2 21.80 1.10 1.57
CA ILE A 2 20.95 1.69 0.52
C ILE A 2 19.58 1.02 0.55
N VAL A 3 18.50 1.81 0.64
CA VAL A 3 17.12 1.33 0.56
C VAL A 3 16.47 1.91 -0.69
N VAL A 4 15.94 1.04 -1.55
CA VAL A 4 15.19 1.47 -2.73
C VAL A 4 13.75 1.77 -2.34
N VAL A 5 13.27 2.97 -2.65
CA VAL A 5 11.91 3.41 -2.34
C VAL A 5 11.22 3.88 -3.62
N PRO A 6 10.10 3.28 -4.05
CA PRO A 6 9.32 3.78 -5.17
C PRO A 6 8.44 4.95 -4.74
N PHE A 7 7.98 5.75 -5.70
CA PHE A 7 7.01 6.83 -5.49
C PHE A 7 7.42 7.86 -4.42
N LYS A 8 8.53 8.57 -4.66
CA LYS A 8 8.97 9.68 -3.80
C LYS A 8 7.82 10.65 -3.54
N GLY A 9 7.57 10.97 -2.27
CA GLY A 9 6.51 11.85 -1.81
C GLY A 9 5.10 11.24 -1.79
N ASN A 10 4.96 9.94 -2.08
CA ASN A 10 3.68 9.23 -2.04
C ASN A 10 3.63 8.23 -0.87
N MET A 11 2.54 7.47 -0.75
CA MET A 11 2.24 6.65 0.42
C MET A 11 3.37 5.69 0.88
N PRO A 12 4.04 4.90 0.01
CA PRO A 12 5.13 4.03 0.46
C PRO A 12 6.31 4.80 1.05
N ASP A 13 6.65 5.95 0.47
CA ASP A 13 7.72 6.82 0.95
C ASP A 13 7.35 7.48 2.28
N LEU A 14 6.13 8.05 2.37
CA LEU A 14 5.64 8.72 3.57
C LEU A 14 5.55 7.76 4.77
N LEU A 15 5.02 6.56 4.57
CA LEU A 15 4.95 5.53 5.62
C LEU A 15 6.34 5.09 6.06
N PHE A 16 7.24 4.83 5.12
CA PHE A 16 8.60 4.45 5.42
C PHE A 16 9.32 5.52 6.25
N ASN A 17 9.26 6.77 5.83
CA ASN A 17 9.86 7.89 6.57
C ASN A 17 9.25 8.07 7.96
N TYR A 18 7.92 7.97 8.07
CA TYR A 18 7.22 8.08 9.36
C TYR A 18 7.71 6.99 10.33
N VAL A 19 7.74 5.74 9.88
CA VAL A 19 8.19 4.60 10.69
C VAL A 19 9.64 4.80 11.12
N CYS A 20 10.55 5.14 10.20
CA CYS A 20 11.95 5.39 10.54
C CYS A 20 12.09 6.46 11.63
N GLN A 21 11.44 7.61 11.45
CA GLN A 21 11.51 8.72 12.42
C GLN A 21 10.96 8.32 13.80
N LYS A 22 9.88 7.54 13.83
CA LYS A 22 9.30 7.04 15.08
C LYS A 22 10.16 6.00 15.78
N GLN A 23 10.94 5.24 15.02
CA GLN A 23 11.93 4.29 15.53
C GLN A 23 13.29 4.96 15.84
N GLY A 24 13.38 6.29 15.78
CA GLY A 24 14.59 7.04 16.12
C GLY A 24 15.66 7.09 15.03
N LEU A 25 15.32 6.72 13.80
CA LEU A 25 16.17 6.87 12.62
C LEU A 25 15.80 8.13 11.84
N ASP A 26 16.80 8.92 11.44
CA ASP A 26 16.63 9.99 10.45
C ASP A 26 16.92 9.44 9.04
N PRO A 27 15.91 9.31 8.16
CA PRO A 27 16.09 8.77 6.81
C PRO A 27 17.06 9.56 5.93
N THR A 28 17.38 10.81 6.28
CA THR A 28 18.27 11.67 5.51
C THR A 28 19.74 11.54 5.89
N THR A 29 20.03 11.10 7.12
CA THR A 29 21.42 10.96 7.62
C THR A 29 21.80 9.51 7.89
N ASP A 30 20.86 8.69 8.33
CA ASP A 30 21.14 7.32 8.78
C ASP A 30 20.97 6.30 7.64
N LEU A 31 20.25 6.69 6.58
CA LEU A 31 19.96 5.86 5.42
C LEU A 31 20.41 6.54 4.12
N THR A 32 20.69 5.72 3.11
CA THR A 32 20.87 6.19 1.74
C THR A 32 19.65 5.77 0.93
N LEU A 33 18.74 6.70 0.66
CA LEU A 33 17.54 6.41 -0.12
C LEU A 33 17.83 6.50 -1.61
N TYR A 34 17.53 5.42 -2.33
CA TYR A 34 17.51 5.42 -3.79
C TYR A 34 16.05 5.44 -4.25
N TYR A 35 15.62 6.54 -4.86
CA TYR A 35 14.25 6.66 -5.34
C TYR A 35 14.12 6.06 -6.73
N ALA A 36 13.39 4.94 -6.83
CA ALA A 36 13.06 4.34 -8.11
C ALA A 36 11.94 5.15 -8.80
N ASN A 37 12.03 5.28 -10.12
CA ASN A 37 11.05 5.95 -10.97
C ASN A 37 9.71 5.20 -11.01
N SER A 38 9.72 3.90 -10.70
CA SER A 38 8.51 3.07 -10.59
C SER A 38 8.71 1.90 -9.62
N PRO A 39 7.62 1.30 -9.10
CA PRO A 39 7.70 0.04 -8.36
C PRO A 39 8.35 -1.08 -9.17
N GLN A 40 8.09 -1.14 -10.48
CA GLN A 40 8.67 -2.12 -11.38
C GLN A 40 10.19 -1.96 -11.46
N GLN A 41 10.71 -0.73 -11.50
CA GLN A 41 12.16 -0.51 -11.46
C GLN A 41 12.75 -0.97 -10.12
N ALA A 42 12.10 -0.65 -8.99
CA ALA A 42 12.54 -1.11 -7.67
C ALA A 42 12.62 -2.65 -7.59
N ALA A 43 11.61 -3.33 -8.13
CA ALA A 43 11.57 -4.78 -8.27
C ALA A 43 12.71 -5.33 -9.16
N GLN A 44 12.97 -4.71 -10.31
CA GLN A 44 14.04 -5.15 -11.22
C GLN A 44 15.43 -5.00 -10.58
N LEU A 45 15.67 -3.92 -9.84
CA LEU A 45 16.92 -3.70 -9.12
C LEU A 45 17.19 -4.78 -8.05
N LEU A 46 16.13 -5.30 -7.41
CA LEU A 46 16.26 -6.45 -6.51
C LEU A 46 16.51 -7.76 -7.26
N LEU A 47 15.74 -8.02 -8.32
CA LEU A 47 15.84 -9.25 -9.10
C LEU A 47 17.19 -9.40 -9.81
N SER A 48 17.78 -8.28 -10.26
CA SER A 48 19.11 -8.26 -10.89
C SER A 48 20.28 -8.35 -9.89
N GLY A 49 20.00 -8.17 -8.59
CA GLY A 49 21.02 -8.09 -7.54
C GLY A 49 21.77 -6.75 -7.50
N GLU A 50 21.40 -5.76 -8.32
CA GLU A 50 22.02 -4.41 -8.27
C GLU A 50 21.74 -3.71 -6.93
N LYS A 51 20.58 -3.98 -6.33
CA LYS A 51 20.18 -3.54 -4.99
C LYS A 51 19.72 -4.74 -4.17
N SER A 52 19.89 -4.66 -2.86
CA SER A 52 19.56 -5.77 -1.94
C SER A 52 18.32 -5.51 -1.08
N ILE A 53 17.87 -4.25 -0.97
CA ILE A 53 16.76 -3.86 -0.10
C ILE A 53 15.85 -2.87 -0.84
N ALA A 54 14.55 -3.14 -0.83
CA ALA A 54 13.54 -2.22 -1.35
C ALA A 54 12.26 -2.25 -0.50
N VAL A 55 11.55 -1.12 -0.49
CA VAL A 55 10.17 -1.02 -0.02
C VAL A 55 9.27 -1.35 -1.21
N LEU A 56 8.42 -2.38 -1.07
CA LEU A 56 7.51 -2.83 -2.12
C LEU A 56 6.13 -3.15 -1.53
N THR A 57 5.10 -3.05 -2.37
CA THR A 57 3.71 -3.31 -2.01
C THR A 57 3.16 -4.54 -2.72
N GLU A 58 2.14 -5.17 -2.15
CA GLU A 58 1.40 -6.22 -2.84
C GLU A 58 0.64 -5.67 -4.07
N PRO A 59 0.43 -6.49 -5.12
CA PRO A 59 0.89 -7.88 -5.29
C PRO A 59 2.34 -7.99 -5.83
N LEU A 60 3.01 -6.87 -6.09
CA LEU A 60 4.36 -6.86 -6.67
C LEU A 60 5.39 -7.56 -5.77
N SER A 61 5.32 -7.34 -4.45
CA SER A 61 6.16 -8.03 -3.47
C SER A 61 6.05 -9.55 -3.61
N THR A 62 4.83 -10.09 -3.63
CA THR A 62 4.62 -11.53 -3.84
C THR A 62 5.13 -12.00 -5.20
N GLN A 63 4.85 -11.25 -6.28
CA GLN A 63 5.30 -11.61 -7.61
C GLN A 63 6.81 -11.80 -7.70
N ILE A 64 7.59 -10.84 -7.17
CA ILE A 64 9.05 -10.94 -7.26
C ILE A 64 9.62 -12.04 -6.34
N LEU A 65 8.98 -12.30 -5.21
CA LEU A 65 9.37 -13.38 -4.31
C LEU A 65 9.15 -14.75 -4.97
N LEU A 66 8.04 -14.92 -5.68
CA LEU A 66 7.80 -16.13 -6.47
C LEU A 66 8.86 -16.28 -7.57
N LYS A 67 9.20 -15.20 -8.27
CA LYS A 67 10.22 -15.21 -9.33
C LYS A 67 11.63 -15.50 -8.81
N SER A 68 11.98 -15.00 -7.62
CA SER A 68 13.31 -15.21 -7.05
C SER A 68 13.52 -16.60 -6.45
N LYS A 69 12.46 -17.40 -6.18
CA LYS A 69 12.63 -18.75 -5.60
C LYS A 69 13.48 -19.68 -6.47
N ALA A 70 13.53 -19.44 -7.77
CA ALA A 70 14.32 -20.22 -8.72
C ALA A 70 15.75 -19.69 -8.91
N THR A 71 16.15 -18.62 -8.21
CA THR A 71 17.49 -18.02 -8.31
C THR A 71 18.35 -18.41 -7.10
N GLU A 72 19.68 -18.32 -7.25
CA GLU A 72 20.62 -18.57 -6.15
C GLU A 72 20.48 -17.54 -5.01
N SER A 73 19.96 -16.35 -5.32
CA SER A 73 19.72 -15.25 -4.39
C SER A 73 18.23 -15.03 -4.17
N SER A 74 17.57 -16.02 -3.56
CA SER A 74 16.13 -15.93 -3.26
C SER A 74 15.84 -14.75 -2.33
N LEU A 75 14.91 -13.89 -2.75
CA LEU A 75 14.45 -12.75 -1.96
C LEU A 75 13.53 -13.23 -0.82
N TYR A 76 13.45 -12.44 0.24
CA TYR A 76 12.56 -12.69 1.38
C TYR A 76 12.01 -11.38 1.95
N ARG A 77 10.88 -11.47 2.68
CA ARG A 77 10.31 -10.33 3.40
C ARG A 77 11.08 -10.14 4.71
N SER A 78 11.73 -9.00 4.86
CA SER A 78 12.50 -8.69 6.07
C SER A 78 11.65 -7.96 7.13
N ILE A 79 10.83 -6.99 6.70
CA ILE A 79 10.03 -6.14 7.58
C ILE A 79 8.58 -6.09 7.06
N ASP A 80 7.61 -6.22 7.96
CA ASP A 80 6.20 -5.93 7.67
C ASP A 80 5.87 -4.48 8.05
N MET A 81 5.69 -3.64 7.04
CA MET A 81 5.41 -2.22 7.24
C MET A 81 4.10 -1.96 7.99
N GLN A 82 3.13 -2.88 7.95
CA GLN A 82 1.88 -2.73 8.70
C GLN A 82 2.10 -2.93 10.20
N VAL A 83 3.00 -3.86 10.56
CA VAL A 83 3.40 -4.09 11.96
C VAL A 83 4.18 -2.88 12.48
N GLU A 84 5.15 -2.40 11.69
CA GLU A 84 5.95 -1.23 12.07
C GLU A 84 5.11 0.04 12.16
N TRP A 85 4.17 0.24 11.24
CA TRP A 85 3.20 1.33 11.32
C TRP A 85 2.39 1.27 12.62
N SER A 86 1.88 0.08 12.96
CA SER A 86 1.11 -0.10 14.19
C SER A 86 1.93 0.27 15.43
N ALA A 87 3.20 -0.13 15.47
CA ALA A 87 4.09 0.18 16.57
C ALA A 87 4.42 1.68 16.65
N ALA A 88 4.65 2.31 15.50
CA ALA A 88 5.03 3.72 15.39
C ALA A 88 3.87 4.70 15.65
N SER A 89 2.65 4.33 15.25
CA SER A 89 1.47 5.19 15.30
C SER A 89 0.58 4.91 16.52
N GLY A 90 0.57 3.68 17.03
CA GLY A 90 -0.40 3.22 18.02
C GLY A 90 -1.81 2.99 17.46
N LEU A 91 -2.01 3.07 16.14
CA LEU A 91 -3.32 3.03 15.47
C LEU A 91 -3.71 1.63 14.98
N GLY A 92 -3.00 0.59 15.43
CA GLY A 92 -3.18 -0.76 14.90
C GLY A 92 -2.55 -0.95 13.52
N GLN A 93 -2.70 -2.17 12.98
CA GLN A 93 -2.05 -2.59 11.73
C GLN A 93 -2.83 -2.18 10.47
N ARG A 94 -4.02 -1.60 10.62
CA ARG A 94 -4.82 -1.13 9.49
C ARG A 94 -4.28 0.24 9.07
N ILE A 95 -3.94 0.37 7.80
CA ILE A 95 -3.53 1.64 7.20
C ILE A 95 -4.60 2.02 6.16
N PRO A 96 -5.39 3.09 6.38
CA PRO A 96 -6.48 3.46 5.48
C PRO A 96 -5.95 4.19 4.24
N ILE A 97 -5.24 3.45 3.36
CA ILE A 97 -4.59 3.98 2.15
C ILE A 97 -5.50 3.99 0.91
N ALA A 98 -6.67 3.37 0.98
CA ALA A 98 -7.64 3.29 -0.10
C ALA A 98 -9.05 3.52 0.43
N GLY A 99 -9.86 4.25 -0.33
CA GLY A 99 -11.24 4.55 -0.03
C GLY A 99 -12.07 4.76 -1.29
N THR A 100 -13.38 4.70 -1.16
CA THR A 100 -14.33 4.97 -2.25
C THR A 100 -15.18 6.17 -1.87
N VAL A 101 -15.36 7.09 -2.82
CA VAL A 101 -16.12 8.33 -2.62
C VAL A 101 -17.22 8.45 -3.68
N ALA A 102 -18.40 8.88 -3.27
CA ALA A 102 -19.46 9.27 -4.19
C ALA A 102 -19.17 10.67 -4.72
N LEU A 103 -19.20 10.85 -6.04
CA LEU A 103 -19.04 12.16 -6.67
C LEU A 103 -20.38 12.90 -6.73
N PRO A 104 -20.39 14.24 -6.94
CA PRO A 104 -21.62 15.03 -6.99
C PRO A 104 -22.69 14.51 -7.96
N ALA A 105 -22.29 13.85 -9.04
CA ALA A 105 -23.20 13.26 -10.02
C ALA A 105 -24.05 12.09 -9.48
N ILE A 106 -23.64 11.46 -8.38
CA ILE A 106 -24.33 10.29 -7.81
C ILE A 106 -24.61 10.42 -6.31
N GLN A 107 -24.06 11.44 -5.62
CA GLN A 107 -24.15 11.60 -4.17
C GLN A 107 -25.61 11.68 -3.66
N ASP A 108 -26.52 12.23 -4.46
CA ASP A 108 -27.94 12.40 -4.12
C ASP A 108 -28.79 11.17 -4.50
N ASN A 109 -28.16 10.07 -4.94
CA ASN A 109 -28.82 8.81 -5.24
C ASN A 109 -28.52 7.75 -4.16
N PRO A 110 -29.26 7.77 -3.02
CA PRO A 110 -28.99 6.86 -1.90
C PRO A 110 -29.16 5.38 -2.27
N GLU A 111 -30.08 5.05 -3.17
CA GLU A 111 -30.31 3.68 -3.63
C GLU A 111 -29.09 3.12 -4.38
N ALA A 112 -28.53 3.91 -5.30
CA ALA A 112 -27.34 3.51 -6.04
C ALA A 112 -26.11 3.35 -5.11
N ILE A 113 -25.96 4.26 -4.15
CA ILE A 113 -24.87 4.21 -3.17
C ILE A 113 -25.00 2.99 -2.27
N GLU A 114 -26.21 2.73 -1.74
CA GLU A 114 -26.48 1.55 -0.91
C GLU A 114 -26.23 0.26 -1.68
N ARG A 115 -26.71 0.18 -2.92
CA ARG A 115 -26.47 -0.99 -3.78
C ARG A 115 -24.99 -1.21 -4.03
N PHE A 116 -24.24 -0.15 -4.36
CA PHE A 116 -22.80 -0.25 -4.57
C PHE A 116 -22.08 -0.75 -3.30
N MET A 117 -22.38 -0.20 -2.13
CA MET A 117 -21.77 -0.64 -0.88
C MET A 117 -22.06 -2.11 -0.56
N GLN A 118 -23.29 -2.57 -0.80
CA GLN A 118 -23.67 -3.96 -0.61
C GLN A 118 -22.87 -4.89 -1.55
N GLU A 119 -22.84 -4.59 -2.84
CA GLU A 119 -22.14 -5.40 -3.84
C GLU A 119 -20.62 -5.35 -3.64
N TYR A 120 -20.06 -4.20 -3.27
CA TYR A 120 -18.63 -4.06 -3.01
C TYR A 120 -18.20 -4.86 -1.79
N ARG A 121 -18.99 -4.87 -0.71
CA ARG A 121 -18.76 -5.74 0.45
C ARG A 121 -18.75 -7.22 0.05
N LEU A 122 -19.74 -7.65 -0.75
CA LEU A 122 -19.82 -9.03 -1.25
C LEU A 122 -18.61 -9.37 -2.13
N ALA A 123 -18.15 -8.45 -2.97
CA ALA A 123 -16.96 -8.64 -3.79
C ALA A 123 -15.69 -8.82 -2.93
N VAL A 124 -15.50 -8.01 -1.88
CA VAL A 124 -14.37 -8.15 -0.95
C VAL A 124 -14.41 -9.50 -0.23
N GLU A 125 -15.58 -9.92 0.27
CA GLU A 125 -15.78 -11.23 0.89
C GLU A 125 -15.48 -12.38 -0.09
N TRP A 126 -15.95 -12.26 -1.33
CA TRP A 126 -15.73 -13.26 -2.36
C TRP A 126 -14.25 -13.39 -2.74
N ILE A 127 -13.51 -12.29 -2.90
CA ILE A 127 -12.08 -12.30 -3.21
C ILE A 127 -11.29 -13.04 -2.12
N LYS A 128 -11.63 -12.79 -0.85
CA LYS A 128 -10.98 -13.46 0.29
C LYS A 128 -11.30 -14.96 0.34
N ALA A 129 -12.52 -15.34 -0.01
CA ALA A 129 -12.94 -16.74 -0.03
C ALA A 129 -12.44 -17.52 -1.26
N ASN A 130 -12.12 -16.84 -2.37
CA ASN A 130 -11.79 -17.46 -3.65
C ASN A 130 -10.49 -16.89 -4.25
N PRO A 131 -9.34 -16.95 -3.54
CA PRO A 131 -8.11 -16.26 -3.96
C PRO A 131 -7.60 -16.70 -5.32
N ASP A 132 -7.72 -17.98 -5.69
CA ASP A 132 -7.26 -18.48 -7.00
C ASP A 132 -8.10 -17.90 -8.16
N GLN A 133 -9.43 -17.88 -8.00
CA GLN A 133 -10.33 -17.31 -9.00
C GLN A 133 -10.16 -15.78 -9.08
N ALA A 134 -10.01 -15.11 -7.93
CA ALA A 134 -9.69 -13.69 -7.89
C ALA A 134 -8.35 -13.40 -8.58
N GLY A 135 -7.35 -14.27 -8.41
CA GLY A 135 -6.07 -14.18 -9.11
C GLY A 135 -6.22 -14.29 -10.62
N GLN A 136 -7.04 -15.22 -11.12
CA GLN A 136 -7.33 -15.34 -12.55
C GLN A 136 -8.03 -14.09 -13.10
N LEU A 137 -9.03 -13.57 -12.40
CA LEU A 137 -9.74 -12.34 -12.80
C LEU A 137 -8.80 -11.14 -12.84
N GLY A 138 -7.96 -10.97 -11.82
CA GLY A 138 -7.00 -9.87 -11.78
C GLY A 138 -5.93 -9.96 -12.88
N ALA A 139 -5.46 -11.17 -13.17
CA ALA A 139 -4.45 -11.40 -14.22
C ALA A 139 -5.00 -11.17 -15.63
N ALA A 140 -6.33 -11.30 -15.83
CA ALA A 140 -6.97 -10.96 -17.10
C ALA A 140 -6.93 -9.45 -17.40
N ILE A 141 -6.62 -8.61 -16.41
CA ILE A 141 -6.39 -7.17 -16.59
C ILE A 141 -4.91 -6.97 -16.97
N GLU A 142 -4.58 -7.19 -18.24
CA GLU A 142 -3.20 -7.21 -18.75
C GLU A 142 -2.38 -5.97 -18.37
N GLN A 143 -3.03 -4.80 -18.24
CA GLN A 143 -2.39 -3.54 -17.88
C GLN A 143 -1.78 -3.56 -16.47
N LEU A 144 -2.23 -4.45 -15.58
CA LEU A 144 -1.67 -4.61 -14.24
C LEU A 144 -0.35 -5.38 -14.24
N GLY A 145 -0.09 -6.23 -15.25
CA GLY A 145 1.16 -6.96 -15.40
C GLY A 145 1.46 -7.97 -14.27
N PHE A 146 0.41 -8.48 -13.62
CA PHE A 146 0.53 -9.46 -12.53
C PHE A 146 0.09 -10.85 -12.95
N GLU A 147 0.84 -11.86 -12.52
CA GLU A 147 0.51 -13.26 -12.76
C GLU A 147 -0.54 -13.75 -11.76
N ALA A 148 -1.47 -14.61 -12.19
CA ALA A 148 -2.56 -15.08 -11.33
C ALA A 148 -2.09 -15.69 -9.99
N PRO A 149 -1.02 -16.53 -9.94
CA PRO A 149 -0.50 -17.03 -8.67
C PRO A 149 0.04 -15.93 -7.75
N ALA A 150 0.60 -14.86 -8.31
CA ALA A 150 1.11 -13.74 -7.53
C ALA A 150 -0.02 -12.95 -6.88
N ILE A 151 -1.11 -12.70 -7.61
CA ILE A 151 -2.30 -12.04 -7.07
C ILE A 151 -2.93 -12.91 -5.98
N ALA A 152 -3.20 -14.18 -6.26
CA ALA A 152 -3.81 -15.10 -5.31
C ALA A 152 -3.01 -15.21 -4.00
N GLU A 153 -1.69 -15.41 -4.09
CA GLU A 153 -0.81 -15.53 -2.92
C GLU A 153 -0.67 -14.20 -2.16
N SER A 154 -0.73 -13.06 -2.86
CA SER A 154 -0.65 -11.74 -2.21
C SER A 154 -1.83 -11.43 -1.28
N LEU A 155 -3.00 -12.06 -1.51
CA LEU A 155 -4.19 -11.87 -0.67
C LEU A 155 -3.97 -12.35 0.77
N LYS A 156 -3.01 -13.27 1.01
CA LYS A 156 -2.63 -13.68 2.37
C LYS A 156 -1.92 -12.58 3.17
N ASN A 157 -1.30 -11.63 2.46
CA ASN A 157 -0.54 -10.52 3.05
C ASN A 157 -1.28 -9.18 2.92
N THR A 158 -2.40 -9.16 2.19
CA THR A 158 -3.21 -7.97 1.96
C THR A 158 -4.36 -7.93 2.95
N ARG A 159 -4.38 -6.92 3.82
CA ARG A 159 -5.53 -6.65 4.71
C ARG A 159 -6.62 -5.95 3.93
N TRP A 160 -7.43 -6.71 3.21
CA TRP A 160 -8.56 -6.19 2.47
C TRP A 160 -9.85 -6.34 3.29
N ASP A 161 -10.28 -5.25 3.91
CA ASP A 161 -11.53 -5.18 4.65
C ASP A 161 -12.44 -4.10 4.07
N PHE A 162 -13.73 -4.40 3.99
CA PHE A 162 -14.76 -3.39 3.76
C PHE A 162 -15.11 -2.74 5.09
N VAL A 163 -14.94 -1.42 5.19
CA VAL A 163 -15.24 -0.65 6.40
C VAL A 163 -16.08 0.55 6.01
N GLN A 164 -17.19 0.77 6.71
CA GLN A 164 -18.02 1.95 6.47
C GLN A 164 -17.40 3.18 7.13
N VAL A 165 -17.62 4.36 6.55
CA VAL A 165 -17.06 5.63 7.04
C VAL A 165 -17.37 5.88 8.52
N LYS A 166 -18.59 5.57 8.96
CA LYS A 166 -19.03 5.71 10.35
C LYS A 166 -18.20 4.89 11.35
N ASP A 167 -17.54 3.83 10.87
CA ASP A 167 -16.77 2.88 11.67
C ASP A 167 -15.25 3.12 11.53
N CYS A 168 -14.80 4.08 10.72
CA CYS A 168 -13.37 4.35 10.49
C CYS A 168 -12.98 5.84 10.51
N GLN A 169 -13.87 6.74 10.96
CA GLN A 169 -13.55 8.16 11.04
C GLN A 169 -12.33 8.45 11.93
N GLU A 170 -12.28 7.85 13.12
CA GLU A 170 -11.14 8.03 14.05
C GLU A 170 -9.83 7.49 13.45
N ASP A 171 -9.88 6.34 12.78
CA ASP A 171 -8.73 5.74 12.08
C ASP A 171 -8.20 6.69 10.99
N LEU A 172 -9.10 7.28 10.20
CA LEU A 172 -8.76 8.22 9.13
C LEU A 172 -8.15 9.51 9.68
N GLU A 173 -8.78 10.12 10.68
CA GLU A 173 -8.29 11.35 11.30
C GLU A 173 -6.90 11.14 11.91
N ALA A 174 -6.71 10.03 12.62
CA ALA A 174 -5.44 9.70 13.23
C ALA A 174 -4.35 9.41 12.19
N PHE A 175 -4.70 8.72 11.10
CA PHE A 175 -3.80 8.48 9.97
C PHE A 175 -3.36 9.79 9.31
N PHE A 176 -4.28 10.70 8.98
CA PHE A 176 -3.93 12.00 8.40
C PHE A 176 -3.14 12.89 9.37
N MET A 177 -3.43 12.82 10.67
CA MET A 177 -2.65 13.54 11.70
C MET A 177 -1.24 12.98 11.86
N ALA A 178 -1.06 11.67 11.71
CA ALA A 178 0.26 11.04 11.72
C ALA A 178 1.07 11.48 10.49
N LEU A 179 0.46 11.47 9.31
CA LEU A 179 1.11 11.92 8.07
C LEU A 179 1.47 13.40 8.11
N SER A 180 0.57 14.29 8.55
CA SER A 180 0.81 15.75 8.61
C SER A 180 2.03 16.17 9.44
N LYS A 181 2.51 15.29 10.32
CA LYS A 181 3.70 15.50 11.16
C LYS A 181 5.01 15.09 10.46
N THR A 182 4.94 14.40 9.33
CA THR A 182 6.15 14.07 8.55
C THR A 182 6.67 15.30 7.84
N LYS A 183 7.98 15.56 7.96
CA LYS A 183 8.69 16.72 7.37
C LYS A 183 8.57 16.84 5.83
N LEU A 184 8.04 15.83 5.15
CA LEU A 184 7.88 15.79 3.70
C LEU A 184 6.58 16.44 3.21
N LEU A 185 5.59 16.64 4.09
CA LEU A 185 4.42 17.46 3.80
C LEU A 185 4.77 18.93 4.02
N ASP A 186 5.63 19.46 3.16
CA ASP A 186 5.72 20.90 2.99
C ASP A 186 4.34 21.41 2.56
N ARG A 187 3.92 22.57 3.09
CA ARG A 187 2.57 23.14 2.91
C ARG A 187 2.21 23.44 1.45
N ASN A 188 3.17 23.31 0.54
CA ASN A 188 3.03 23.49 -0.91
C ASN A 188 2.87 22.18 -1.70
N SER A 189 2.87 21.01 -1.05
CA SER A 189 2.52 19.76 -1.72
C SER A 189 1.02 19.77 -2.08
N THR A 190 0.69 19.30 -3.28
CA THR A 190 -0.65 19.35 -3.92
C THR A 190 -1.79 18.65 -3.15
N TRP A 191 -1.51 18.14 -1.95
CA TRP A 191 -2.46 17.57 -1.00
C TRP A 191 -3.15 18.61 -0.11
N GLY A 192 -2.71 19.87 -0.14
CA GLY A 192 -3.36 20.99 0.57
C GLY A 192 -4.82 21.29 0.17
N TYR A 193 -5.40 20.54 -0.77
CA TYR A 193 -6.76 20.74 -1.29
C TYR A 193 -7.79 19.66 -0.89
N ILE A 194 -7.45 18.63 -0.11
CA ILE A 194 -8.41 17.55 0.25
C ILE A 194 -8.99 17.68 1.67
N LEU A 195 -8.54 18.65 2.48
CA LEU A 195 -9.22 18.97 3.76
C LEU A 195 -9.86 20.35 3.65
N GLY A 196 -11.09 20.36 3.16
CA GLY A 196 -11.88 21.57 3.00
C GLY A 196 -13.13 21.38 2.16
N LEU A 197 -14.03 20.49 2.59
CA LEU A 197 -15.50 20.63 2.70
C LEU A 197 -16.09 19.32 3.23
#